data_AF-A0A7J7CEJ7-F1
#
_entry.id   AF-A0A7J7CEJ7-F1
#
_cell.length_a   1.000
_cell.length_b   1.000
_cell.length_c   1.000
_cell.angle_alpha   90.00
_cell.angle_beta   90.00
_cell.angle_gamma   90.00
#
_symmetry.space_group_name_H-M   'P 1'
#
loop_
_entity.id
_entity.type
_entity.pdbx_description
1 polymer ?
#
loop_
_entity_poly.entity_id
_entity_poly.type
_entity_poly.pdbx_seq_one_letter_code
_entity_poly.pdbx_strand_id
1 'polypeptide(L)'
;MTVSSVFSFTIFLFLSLASPTISDSSSDSLQTFIVHVARSHKPSLFSTHQQWGQLDPLKVEGKIVLCDYGDARNDLENKVEKEDAVKLAGGLGMILALANGYGEILTASTYLIPTTMVGEIAGNKIREYIRSDENPTATIAFRGTNVGSSAGAVYKVKVNAPENVDVRVSPKKLVFNAVNQALSYNIRFTSFKWASLKKSSASFGSIEWSDGVHKVRSPIAVRWSEGPKASI
;
A
#
# COMPACT_ATOMS: atom_id res chain seq x y z
N MET A 1 -29.12 13.01 -55.71
CA MET A 1 -29.44 11.60 -56.02
C MET A 1 -28.70 10.73 -55.02
N THR A 2 -29.47 10.07 -54.15
CA THR A 2 -29.06 9.15 -53.08
C THR A 2 -28.88 7.73 -53.59
N VAL A 3 -27.81 7.04 -53.17
CA VAL A 3 -27.68 5.56 -53.12
C VAL A 3 -26.57 5.27 -52.09
N SER A 4 -26.88 4.89 -50.84
CA SER A 4 -27.31 3.59 -50.30
C SER A 4 -26.22 2.50 -50.27
N SER A 5 -25.63 2.35 -49.07
CA SER A 5 -25.18 1.13 -48.35
C SER A 5 -25.08 -0.21 -49.10
N VAL A 6 -23.94 -0.88 -48.96
CA VAL A 6 -23.89 -2.32 -48.61
C VAL A 6 -22.61 -2.69 -47.87
N PHE A 7 -22.79 -3.19 -46.64
CA PHE A 7 -21.80 -3.93 -45.85
C PHE A 7 -21.43 -5.24 -46.56
N SER A 8 -20.14 -5.58 -46.61
CA SER A 8 -19.69 -6.93 -46.97
C SER A 8 -18.67 -7.41 -45.94
N PHE A 9 -19.12 -8.32 -45.08
CA PHE A 9 -18.28 -9.10 -44.17
C PHE A 9 -17.64 -10.25 -44.95
N THR A 10 -16.33 -10.19 -45.18
CA THR A 10 -15.53 -11.37 -45.54
C THR A 10 -14.70 -11.79 -44.34
N ILE A 11 -15.10 -12.91 -43.74
CA ILE A 11 -14.38 -13.64 -42.69
C ILE A 11 -13.07 -14.16 -43.27
N PHE A 12 -11.93 -13.65 -42.79
CA PHE A 12 -10.65 -14.33 -42.95
C PHE A 12 -10.42 -15.23 -41.73
N LEU A 13 -10.61 -16.54 -41.93
CA LEU A 13 -10.20 -17.57 -41.01
C LEU A 13 -8.68 -17.74 -41.09
N PHE A 14 -7.92 -16.98 -40.29
CA PHE A 14 -6.51 -17.28 -40.05
C PHE A 14 -6.41 -18.39 -38.99
N LEU A 15 -6.10 -19.62 -39.44
CA LEU A 15 -5.54 -20.64 -38.56
C LEU A 15 -4.16 -20.16 -38.07
N SER A 16 -4.14 -19.50 -36.92
CA SER A 16 -2.90 -19.26 -36.17
C SER A 16 -2.62 -20.51 -35.33
N LEU A 17 -1.51 -21.17 -35.64
CA LEU A 17 -0.86 -22.15 -34.78
C LEU A 17 -0.44 -21.43 -33.49
N ALA A 18 -1.28 -21.53 -32.46
CA ALA A 18 -0.92 -21.11 -31.12
C ALA A 18 0.24 -21.99 -30.63
N SER A 19 1.43 -21.39 -30.51
CA SER A 19 2.49 -21.94 -29.66
C SER A 19 2.02 -21.80 -28.20
N PRO A 20 2.24 -22.79 -27.32
CA PRO A 20 1.95 -22.62 -25.90
C PRO A 20 3.02 -21.73 -25.29
N THR A 21 2.82 -20.42 -25.34
CA THR A 21 3.63 -19.48 -24.54
C THR A 21 3.04 -19.43 -23.14
N ILE A 22 3.68 -20.18 -22.26
CA ILE A 22 3.86 -19.96 -20.81
C ILE A 22 2.81 -18.99 -20.23
N SER A 23 1.78 -19.57 -19.64
CA SER A 23 0.94 -18.88 -18.66
C SER A 23 1.82 -18.46 -17.49
N ASP A 24 2.27 -17.21 -17.51
CA ASP A 24 2.96 -16.58 -16.39
C ASP A 24 1.95 -16.41 -15.24
N SER A 25 1.97 -17.38 -14.34
CA SER A 25 1.29 -17.32 -13.06
C SER A 25 2.04 -16.35 -12.14
N SER A 26 1.55 -15.12 -11.97
CA SER A 26 1.49 -14.38 -10.68
C SER A 26 1.41 -12.86 -10.85
N SER A 27 0.20 -12.34 -10.76
CA SER A 27 -0.12 -11.12 -10.01
C SER A 27 -1.63 -10.99 -9.99
N ASP A 28 -2.31 -11.94 -9.35
CA ASP A 28 -3.67 -11.67 -8.91
C ASP A 28 -3.54 -10.55 -7.87
N SER A 29 -3.93 -9.34 -8.25
CA SER A 29 -3.91 -8.20 -7.33
C SER A 29 -4.78 -8.61 -6.14
N LEU A 30 -4.18 -8.73 -4.95
CA LEU A 30 -4.96 -8.93 -3.72
C LEU A 30 -5.86 -7.70 -3.56
N GLN A 31 -7.07 -7.79 -4.08
CA GLN A 31 -8.13 -6.83 -3.90
C GLN A 31 -8.74 -7.15 -2.56
N THR A 32 -8.49 -6.26 -1.60
CA THR A 32 -8.92 -6.42 -0.23
C THR A 32 -10.08 -5.49 0.04
N PHE A 33 -11.13 -5.95 0.71
CA PHE A 33 -12.25 -5.08 1.06
C PHE A 33 -11.81 -3.86 1.87
N ILE A 34 -12.41 -2.71 1.59
CA ILE A 34 -12.20 -1.50 2.36
C ILE A 34 -13.38 -1.25 3.30
N VAL A 35 -13.08 -1.05 4.58
CA VAL A 35 -14.10 -0.71 5.59
C VAL A 35 -13.86 0.70 6.07
N HIS A 36 -14.90 1.53 5.98
CA HIS A 36 -14.88 2.86 6.54
C HIS A 36 -15.25 2.82 8.01
N VAL A 37 -14.30 3.20 8.86
CA VAL A 37 -14.57 3.44 10.29
C VAL A 37 -14.90 4.92 10.47
N ALA A 38 -16.19 5.24 10.30
CA ALA A 38 -16.68 6.60 10.51
C ALA A 38 -16.64 6.99 11.99
N ARG A 39 -16.43 8.28 12.26
CA ARG A 39 -16.39 8.86 13.62
C ARG A 39 -17.56 8.45 14.53
N SER A 40 -18.79 8.42 14.02
CA SER A 40 -19.99 8.08 14.81
C SER A 40 -20.00 6.63 15.30
N HIS A 41 -19.24 5.76 14.63
CA HIS A 41 -19.07 4.36 15.01
C HIS A 41 -17.84 4.14 15.90
N LYS A 42 -17.17 5.23 16.32
CA LYS A 42 -16.17 5.22 17.36
C LYS A 42 -16.88 5.06 18.72
N PRO A 43 -16.50 4.09 19.56
CA PRO A 43 -17.06 3.97 20.91
C PRO A 43 -16.93 5.28 21.70
N SER A 44 -17.96 5.64 22.46
CA SER A 44 -18.08 6.90 23.21
C SER A 44 -17.18 7.00 24.46
N LEU A 45 -16.34 6.00 24.71
CA LEU A 45 -15.61 5.81 25.96
C LEU A 45 -14.18 6.38 25.95
N PHE A 46 -13.84 7.19 24.94
CA PHE A 46 -12.46 7.61 24.70
C PHE A 46 -12.30 9.12 24.85
N SER A 47 -12.18 9.56 26.10
CA SER A 47 -11.90 10.94 26.48
C SER A 47 -10.44 11.34 26.29
N THR A 48 -9.52 10.39 26.05
CA THR A 48 -8.10 10.64 25.73
C THR A 48 -7.57 9.71 24.65
N HIS A 49 -6.50 10.16 24.00
CA HIS A 49 -5.71 9.47 22.98
C HIS A 49 -5.18 8.07 23.39
N GLN A 50 -5.08 7.78 24.68
CA GLN A 50 -4.47 6.55 25.20
C GLN A 50 -5.37 5.30 25.16
N GLN A 51 -6.57 5.39 24.59
CA GLN A 51 -7.50 4.27 24.55
C GLN A 51 -8.17 4.15 23.18
N TRP A 52 -7.44 3.83 22.12
CA TRP A 52 -8.11 3.15 21.00
C TRP A 52 -8.39 1.70 21.39
N GLY A 53 -9.54 1.50 22.04
CA GLY A 53 -10.09 0.20 22.35
C GLY A 53 -10.76 -0.43 21.13
N GLN A 54 -10.21 -1.58 20.72
CA GLN A 54 -10.73 -2.67 19.88
C GLN A 54 -11.75 -2.29 18.80
N LEU A 55 -11.23 -1.99 17.60
CA LEU A 55 -12.00 -2.25 16.39
C LEU A 55 -12.50 -3.69 16.44
N ASP A 56 -13.76 -3.90 16.07
CA ASP A 56 -14.37 -5.23 15.99
C ASP A 56 -13.57 -6.09 14.99
N PRO A 57 -12.83 -7.12 15.45
CA PRO A 57 -12.00 -7.94 14.57
C PRO A 57 -12.83 -8.60 13.47
N LEU A 58 -14.09 -8.96 13.74
CA LEU A 58 -14.98 -9.57 12.74
C LEU A 58 -15.25 -8.63 11.56
N LYS A 59 -15.14 -7.32 11.77
CA LYS A 59 -15.34 -6.31 10.73
C LYS A 59 -14.04 -5.89 10.05
N VAL A 60 -12.88 -6.12 10.67
CA VAL A 60 -11.59 -5.54 10.24
C VAL A 60 -10.57 -6.58 9.79
N GLU A 61 -10.65 -7.81 10.32
CA GLU A 61 -9.72 -8.87 10.00
C GLU A 61 -9.65 -9.13 8.50
N GLY A 62 -8.44 -9.10 7.95
CA GLY A 62 -8.22 -9.30 6.52
C GLY A 62 -8.62 -8.12 5.63
N LYS A 63 -8.92 -6.93 6.17
CA LYS A 63 -9.42 -5.77 5.40
C LYS A 63 -8.48 -4.56 5.44
N ILE A 64 -8.66 -3.64 4.49
CA ILE A 64 -8.03 -2.30 4.52
C ILE A 64 -9.02 -1.34 5.21
N VAL A 65 -8.53 -0.50 6.13
CA VAL A 65 -9.39 0.41 6.90
C VAL A 65 -9.23 1.84 6.41
N LEU A 66 -10.32 2.51 6.04
CA LEU A 66 -10.33 3.97 5.83
C LEU A 66 -10.51 4.67 7.18
N CYS A 67 -9.55 5.52 7.53
CA CYS A 67 -9.52 6.32 8.74
C CYS A 67 -9.48 7.81 8.42
N ASP A 68 -10.31 8.62 9.08
CA ASP A 68 -10.22 10.08 8.98
C ASP A 68 -9.03 10.64 9.78
N TYR A 69 -8.38 11.66 9.23
CA TYR A 69 -7.28 12.43 9.83
C TYR A 69 -7.78 13.72 10.48
N GLY A 70 -7.56 13.84 11.79
CA GLY A 70 -7.82 15.04 12.62
C GLY A 70 -9.29 15.26 13.03
N ASP A 71 -9.58 15.24 14.35
CA ASP A 71 -10.53 16.13 15.06
C ASP A 71 -10.64 15.75 16.56
N ALA A 72 -9.93 16.51 17.41
CA ALA A 72 -10.37 17.05 18.71
C ALA A 72 -9.21 17.83 19.38
N ARG A 73 -9.08 19.12 19.07
CA ARG A 73 -8.25 20.11 19.80
C ARG A 73 -6.75 19.84 20.04
N ASN A 74 -6.17 18.68 19.75
CA ASN A 74 -4.72 18.37 19.84
C ASN A 74 -4.30 17.12 19.00
N ASP A 75 -5.10 16.72 18.00
CA ASP A 75 -4.99 15.44 17.25
C ASP A 75 -3.83 15.34 16.22
N LEU A 76 -2.82 16.22 16.27
CA LEU A 76 -1.78 16.27 15.24
C LEU A 76 -0.89 15.01 15.21
N GLU A 77 -0.98 14.08 16.16
CA GLU A 77 0.07 13.07 16.37
C GLU A 77 -0.32 11.58 16.39
N ASN A 78 -1.56 11.14 16.19
CA ASN A 78 -1.87 9.73 16.48
C ASN A 78 -2.05 8.83 15.24
N LYS A 79 -1.23 9.04 14.20
CA LYS A 79 -1.19 8.16 13.01
C LYS A 79 -0.78 6.73 13.40
N VAL A 80 0.29 6.63 14.20
CA VAL A 80 0.87 5.36 14.67
C VAL A 80 -0.11 4.55 15.49
N GLU A 81 -0.87 5.21 16.36
CA GLU A 81 -1.88 4.52 17.17
C GLU A 81 -3.03 3.98 16.29
N LYS A 82 -3.39 4.64 15.17
CA LYS A 82 -4.53 4.20 14.32
C LYS A 82 -4.15 2.88 13.70
N GLU A 83 -2.90 2.84 13.26
CA GLU A 83 -2.28 1.67 12.69
C GLU A 83 -2.12 0.56 13.69
N ASP A 84 -1.75 0.86 14.94
CA ASP A 84 -1.67 -0.16 15.99
C ASP A 84 -3.06 -0.75 16.28
N ALA A 85 -4.11 0.07 16.33
CA ALA A 85 -5.49 -0.41 16.50
C ALA A 85 -5.96 -1.28 15.31
N VAL A 86 -5.70 -0.85 14.06
CA VAL A 86 -6.01 -1.64 12.85
C VAL A 86 -5.24 -2.95 12.85
N LYS A 87 -3.95 -2.91 13.20
CA LYS A 87 -3.07 -4.08 13.29
C LYS A 87 -3.54 -5.07 14.35
N LEU A 88 -3.87 -4.60 15.55
CA LEU A 88 -4.35 -5.44 16.65
C LEU A 88 -5.70 -6.10 16.33
N ALA A 89 -6.53 -5.47 15.49
CA ALA A 89 -7.79 -6.03 15.00
C ALA A 89 -7.64 -6.91 13.75
N GLY A 90 -6.42 -7.22 13.30
CA GLY A 90 -6.16 -8.10 12.16
C GLY A 90 -6.29 -7.45 10.78
N GLY A 91 -6.35 -6.12 10.70
CA GLY A 91 -6.40 -5.38 9.44
C GLY A 91 -5.10 -5.47 8.64
N LEU A 92 -5.21 -5.51 7.31
CA LEU A 92 -4.09 -5.65 6.37
C LEU A 92 -3.45 -4.32 5.97
N GLY A 93 -4.13 -3.20 6.18
CA GLY A 93 -3.62 -1.88 5.84
C GLY A 93 -4.60 -0.76 6.18
N MET A 94 -4.17 0.49 5.97
CA MET A 94 -4.98 1.66 6.29
C MET A 94 -4.89 2.73 5.18
N ILE A 95 -6.01 3.40 4.90
CA ILE A 95 -6.02 4.65 4.14
C ILE A 95 -6.34 5.77 5.12
N LEU A 96 -5.45 6.74 5.23
CA LEU A 96 -5.63 7.90 6.11
C LEU A 96 -6.12 9.08 5.28
N ALA A 97 -7.41 9.40 5.35
CA ALA A 97 -8.02 10.46 4.56
C ALA A 97 -8.16 11.75 5.35
N LEU A 98 -7.69 12.87 4.79
CA LEU A 98 -7.94 14.19 5.36
C LEU A 98 -9.45 14.47 5.46
N ALA A 99 -9.87 14.92 6.64
CA ALA A 99 -11.24 15.37 6.88
C ALA A 99 -11.48 16.75 6.25
N ASN A 100 -12.75 17.15 6.18
CA ASN A 100 -13.14 18.41 5.55
C ASN A 100 -12.49 19.62 6.25
N GLY A 101 -11.90 20.52 5.47
CA GLY A 101 -11.24 21.73 5.96
C GLY A 101 -9.73 21.59 6.19
N TYR A 102 -9.15 20.40 5.98
CA TYR A 102 -7.70 20.18 6.01
C TYR A 102 -7.04 20.31 4.62
N GLY A 103 -7.83 20.34 3.54
CA GLY A 103 -7.35 20.53 2.18
C GLY A 103 -6.51 19.35 1.67
N GLU A 104 -5.42 19.64 0.96
CA GLU A 104 -4.60 18.63 0.25
C GLU A 104 -3.20 18.43 0.87
N ILE A 105 -3.02 18.78 2.15
CA ILE A 105 -1.70 18.73 2.82
C ILE A 105 -1.33 17.28 3.15
N LEU A 106 -0.39 16.70 2.41
CA LEU A 106 0.16 15.38 2.70
C LEU A 106 1.46 15.50 3.50
N THR A 107 1.60 14.69 4.55
CA THR A 107 2.84 14.60 5.35
C THR A 107 3.57 13.30 5.05
N ALA A 108 4.90 13.34 4.89
CA ALA A 108 5.70 12.14 4.92
C ALA A 108 5.76 11.59 6.36
N SER A 109 5.26 10.37 6.58
CA SER A 109 5.26 9.71 7.89
C SER A 109 5.72 8.27 7.74
N THR A 110 6.31 7.73 8.80
CA THR A 110 6.53 6.28 8.95
C THR A 110 5.23 5.63 9.40
N TYR A 111 4.94 4.44 8.86
CA TYR A 111 3.71 3.69 9.11
C TYR A 111 4.03 2.25 9.55
N LEU A 112 3.23 1.69 10.48
CA LEU A 112 3.41 0.36 11.09
C LEU A 112 2.81 -0.77 10.24
N ILE A 113 1.79 -0.45 9.44
CA ILE A 113 1.14 -1.34 8.47
C ILE A 113 1.16 -0.67 7.09
N PRO A 114 0.89 -1.38 5.99
CA PRO A 114 0.72 -0.75 4.68
C PRO A 114 -0.31 0.38 4.75
N THR A 115 0.15 1.63 4.69
CA THR A 115 -0.69 2.81 4.83
C THR A 115 -0.38 3.84 3.76
N THR A 116 -1.42 4.52 3.28
CA THR A 116 -1.29 5.72 2.44
C THR A 116 -2.14 6.85 2.98
N MET A 117 -1.63 8.08 2.91
CA MET A 117 -2.39 9.29 3.21
C MET A 117 -2.95 9.89 1.91
N VAL A 118 -4.21 10.31 1.94
CA VAL A 118 -4.88 10.96 0.82
C VAL A 118 -5.47 12.29 1.25
N GLY A 119 -5.46 13.26 0.32
CA GLY A 119 -6.03 14.59 0.54
C GLY A 119 -7.55 14.54 0.64
N GLU A 120 -8.16 15.68 0.98
CA GLU A 120 -9.59 15.81 1.22
C GLU A 120 -10.43 15.42 0.00
N ILE A 121 -10.02 15.85 -1.21
CA ILE A 121 -10.73 15.57 -2.46
C ILE A 121 -10.78 14.07 -2.73
N ALA A 122 -9.63 13.39 -2.65
CA ALA A 122 -9.55 11.95 -2.85
C ALA A 122 -10.23 11.19 -1.71
N GLY A 123 -10.06 11.63 -0.47
CA GLY A 123 -10.72 11.08 0.71
C GLY A 123 -12.24 11.10 0.59
N ASN A 124 -12.82 12.22 0.14
CA ASN A 124 -14.26 12.34 -0.08
C ASN A 124 -14.78 11.37 -1.15
N LYS A 125 -14.06 11.22 -2.26
CA LYS A 125 -14.39 10.23 -3.30
C LYS A 125 -14.33 8.79 -2.77
N ILE A 126 -13.34 8.46 -1.95
CA ILE A 126 -13.23 7.12 -1.35
C ILE A 126 -14.36 6.89 -0.34
N ARG A 127 -14.71 7.88 0.50
CA ARG A 127 -15.85 7.78 1.43
C ARG A 127 -17.17 7.53 0.70
N GLU A 128 -17.37 8.19 -0.44
CA GLU A 128 -18.53 7.98 -1.29
C GLU A 128 -18.54 6.58 -1.89
N TYR A 129 -17.42 6.15 -2.48
CA TYR A 129 -17.25 4.81 -3.04
C TYR A 129 -17.59 3.70 -2.04
N ILE A 130 -17.08 3.79 -0.80
CA ILE A 130 -17.36 2.79 0.26
C ILE A 130 -18.85 2.74 0.63
N ARG A 131 -19.58 3.86 0.51
CA ARG A 131 -21.02 3.91 0.82
C ARG A 131 -21.89 3.41 -0.33
N SER A 132 -21.44 3.63 -1.56
CA SER A 132 -22.25 3.34 -2.76
C SER A 132 -22.06 1.91 -3.28
N ASP A 133 -20.88 1.34 -3.09
CA ASP A 133 -20.56 -0.01 -3.56
C ASP A 133 -20.89 -1.03 -2.45
N GLU A 134 -21.52 -2.15 -2.82
CA GLU A 134 -21.87 -3.22 -1.87
C GLU A 134 -20.63 -3.96 -1.34
N ASN A 135 -19.56 -3.95 -2.12
CA ASN A 135 -18.37 -4.78 -1.95
C ASN A 135 -17.10 -3.98 -2.29
N PRO A 136 -16.86 -2.82 -1.64
CA PRO A 136 -15.79 -1.93 -2.03
C PRO A 136 -14.43 -2.59 -1.74
N THR A 137 -13.53 -2.58 -2.72
CA THR A 137 -12.19 -3.14 -2.59
C THR A 137 -11.10 -2.08 -2.80
N ALA A 138 -9.92 -2.36 -2.28
CA ALA A 138 -8.74 -1.54 -2.43
C ALA A 138 -7.48 -2.41 -2.44
N THR A 139 -6.41 -1.86 -3.02
CA THR A 139 -5.07 -2.46 -2.98
C THR A 139 -4.06 -1.36 -2.69
N ILE A 140 -3.24 -1.54 -1.65
CA ILE A 140 -2.09 -0.67 -1.39
C ILE A 140 -0.86 -1.35 -1.99
N ALA A 141 -0.35 -0.78 -3.08
CA ALA A 141 0.79 -1.31 -3.81
C ALA A 141 1.96 -0.31 -3.79
N PHE A 142 3.16 -0.81 -3.48
CA PHE A 142 4.39 -0.03 -3.65
C PHE A 142 4.76 0.02 -5.13
N ARG A 143 4.78 1.23 -5.69
CA ARG A 143 5.13 1.48 -7.09
C ARG A 143 6.19 2.56 -7.18
N GLY A 144 7.10 2.42 -8.13
CA GLY A 144 7.92 3.53 -8.58
C GLY A 144 7.17 4.26 -9.69
N THR A 145 7.09 5.59 -9.61
CA THR A 145 6.48 6.42 -10.66
C THR A 145 7.56 7.31 -11.27
N ASN A 146 7.66 7.31 -12.59
CA ASN A 146 8.55 8.23 -13.29
C ASN A 146 7.97 9.65 -13.29
N VAL A 147 8.46 10.50 -12.39
CA VAL A 147 8.09 11.91 -12.31
C VAL A 147 9.08 12.83 -13.06
N GLY A 148 10.09 12.24 -13.71
CA GLY A 148 11.02 12.97 -14.55
C GLY A 148 10.46 13.21 -15.96
N SER A 149 11.08 14.12 -16.70
CA SER A 149 10.63 14.52 -18.03
C SER A 149 10.97 13.51 -19.14
N SER A 150 11.77 12.48 -18.86
CA SER A 150 12.25 11.51 -19.86
C SER A 150 11.43 10.23 -19.86
N ALA A 151 10.93 9.85 -21.04
CA ALA A 151 10.39 8.53 -21.33
C ALA A 151 11.56 7.63 -21.81
N GLY A 152 11.97 6.66 -21.00
CA GLY A 152 13.16 5.82 -21.26
C GLY A 152 14.11 5.67 -20.07
N ALA A 153 13.65 5.93 -18.85
CA ALA A 153 14.48 5.85 -17.65
C ALA A 153 14.55 4.41 -17.12
N VAL A 154 15.77 3.93 -16.85
CA VAL A 154 16.01 2.59 -16.30
C VAL A 154 16.66 2.69 -14.94
N TYR A 155 15.91 2.32 -13.91
CA TYR A 155 16.38 2.32 -12.53
C TYR A 155 16.80 0.92 -12.11
N LYS A 156 17.98 0.76 -11.53
CA LYS A 156 18.48 -0.49 -10.94
C LYS A 156 18.41 -0.39 -9.42
N VAL A 157 18.00 -1.47 -8.75
CA VAL A 157 17.94 -1.49 -7.28
C VAL A 157 19.28 -1.88 -6.65
N LYS A 158 19.68 -1.12 -5.65
CA LYS A 158 20.71 -1.48 -4.67
C LYS A 158 20.04 -1.70 -3.32
N VAL A 159 20.40 -2.77 -2.64
CA VAL A 159 19.85 -3.13 -1.33
C VAL A 159 20.97 -3.05 -0.29
N ASN A 160 20.76 -2.24 0.74
CA ASN A 160 21.53 -2.27 1.98
C ASN A 160 20.64 -2.92 3.05
N ALA A 161 20.88 -4.20 3.33
CA ALA A 161 20.03 -4.97 4.23
C ALA A 161 20.35 -4.64 5.71
N PRO A 162 19.33 -4.46 6.57
CA PRO A 162 19.54 -4.44 8.01
C PRO A 162 20.18 -5.75 8.49
N GLU A 163 20.89 -5.69 9.61
CA GLU A 163 21.49 -6.88 10.23
C GLU A 163 20.42 -7.95 10.51
N ASN A 164 20.76 -9.21 10.27
CA ASN A 164 19.91 -10.39 10.51
C ASN A 164 18.61 -10.45 9.68
N VAL A 165 18.49 -9.63 8.63
CA VAL A 165 17.36 -9.62 7.70
C VAL A 165 17.84 -9.78 6.27
N ASP A 166 17.29 -10.75 5.54
CA ASP A 166 17.47 -10.88 4.10
C ASP A 166 16.40 -10.01 3.42
N VAL A 167 16.83 -9.16 2.49
CA VAL A 167 15.95 -8.22 1.79
C VAL A 167 16.03 -8.51 0.29
N ARG A 168 14.94 -9.03 -0.27
CA ARG A 168 14.84 -9.34 -1.71
C ARG A 168 13.86 -8.40 -2.38
N VAL A 169 14.31 -7.73 -3.43
CA VAL A 169 13.48 -6.88 -4.30
C VAL A 169 13.33 -7.55 -5.66
N SER A 170 12.10 -7.59 -6.18
CA SER A 170 11.76 -8.07 -7.53
C SER A 170 10.75 -7.14 -8.21
N PRO A 171 10.97 -6.73 -9.47
CA PRO A 171 12.15 -7.00 -10.30
C PRO A 171 13.40 -6.24 -9.80
N LYS A 172 14.58 -6.56 -10.35
CA LYS A 172 15.84 -5.83 -10.02
C LYS A 172 16.04 -4.53 -10.83
N LYS A 173 15.17 -4.29 -11.82
CA LYS A 173 15.18 -3.11 -12.67
C LYS A 173 13.75 -2.64 -12.92
N LEU A 174 13.53 -1.33 -12.94
CA LEU A 174 12.31 -0.70 -13.41
C LEU A 174 12.63 0.05 -14.70
N VAL A 175 11.87 -0.24 -15.76
CA VAL A 175 12.07 0.31 -17.11
C VAL A 175 10.87 1.16 -17.48
N PHE A 176 10.99 2.48 -17.31
CA PHE A 176 9.93 3.42 -17.60
C PHE A 176 10.00 3.88 -19.05
N ASN A 177 8.98 3.53 -19.83
CA ASN A 177 8.84 3.87 -21.25
C ASN A 177 7.96 5.12 -21.47
N ALA A 178 7.38 5.68 -20.41
CA ALA A 178 6.60 6.91 -20.46
C ALA A 178 6.79 7.75 -19.19
N VAL A 179 6.52 9.05 -19.31
CA VAL A 179 6.38 9.97 -18.17
C VAL A 179 5.11 9.61 -17.41
N ASN A 180 5.12 9.72 -16.08
CA ASN A 180 4.05 9.33 -15.16
C ASN A 180 3.68 7.84 -15.19
N GLN A 181 4.43 7.00 -15.90
CA GLN A 181 4.24 5.56 -15.82
C GLN A 181 4.61 5.08 -14.40
N ALA A 182 3.73 4.27 -13.82
CA ALA A 182 3.97 3.61 -12.55
C ALA A 182 4.27 2.12 -12.77
N LEU A 183 5.32 1.60 -12.14
CA LEU A 183 5.71 0.19 -12.18
C LEU A 183 5.76 -0.38 -10.78
N SER A 184 5.19 -1.57 -10.61
CA SER A 184 5.14 -2.26 -9.31
C SER A 184 6.44 -3.02 -9.06
N TYR A 185 6.82 -3.10 -7.79
CA TYR A 185 7.87 -4.00 -7.33
C TYR A 185 7.48 -4.59 -5.97
N ASN A 186 7.98 -5.79 -5.69
CA ASN A 186 7.79 -6.49 -4.43
C ASN A 186 9.09 -6.46 -3.63
N ILE A 187 8.95 -6.27 -2.31
CA ILE A 187 10.05 -6.45 -1.35
C ILE A 187 9.66 -7.58 -0.40
N ARG A 188 10.54 -8.57 -0.26
CA ARG A 188 10.42 -9.66 0.71
C ARG A 188 11.52 -9.54 1.76
N PHE A 189 11.10 -9.55 3.01
CA PHE A 189 11.98 -9.56 4.18
C PHE A 189 11.98 -10.97 4.79
N THR A 190 13.14 -11.49 5.18
CA THR A 190 13.24 -12.78 5.86
C THR A 190 14.24 -12.69 7.01
N SER A 191 13.79 -12.92 8.23
CA SER A 191 14.66 -12.98 9.41
C SER A 191 15.34 -14.35 9.49
N PHE A 192 16.64 -14.41 9.77
CA PHE A 192 17.38 -15.69 9.74
C PHE A 192 18.17 -16.06 11.01
N LYS A 193 18.14 -15.26 12.10
CA LYS A 193 18.79 -15.61 13.38
C LYS A 193 18.10 -14.98 14.60
N TRP A 194 17.25 -15.74 15.29
CA TRP A 194 16.56 -15.29 16.51
C TRP A 194 17.39 -15.50 17.79
N ALA A 195 18.22 -16.54 17.83
CA ALA A 195 18.95 -16.99 19.02
C ALA A 195 20.17 -16.12 19.41
N SER A 196 20.63 -15.21 18.55
CA SER A 196 21.82 -14.37 18.78
C SER A 196 21.52 -12.87 18.88
N LEU A 197 20.24 -12.48 18.83
CA LEU A 197 19.84 -11.08 18.87
C LEU A 197 19.87 -10.57 20.32
N LYS A 198 20.64 -9.51 20.56
CA LYS A 198 20.55 -8.77 21.82
C LYS A 198 19.13 -8.20 21.93
N LYS A 199 18.45 -8.57 23.01
CA LYS A 199 17.10 -8.09 23.36
C LYS A 199 17.06 -6.56 23.19
N SER A 200 16.11 -6.06 22.38
CA SER A 200 15.87 -4.63 22.04
C SER A 200 16.73 -3.95 20.96
N SER A 201 17.59 -4.63 20.21
CA SER A 201 18.36 -3.95 19.14
C SER A 201 17.47 -3.58 17.95
N ALA A 202 17.49 -2.31 17.54
CA ALA A 202 17.00 -1.88 16.23
C ALA A 202 18.11 -2.04 15.19
N SER A 203 17.75 -2.36 13.95
CA SER A 203 18.67 -2.38 12.82
C SER A 203 18.08 -1.62 11.64
N PHE A 204 18.96 -1.01 10.84
CA PHE A 204 18.57 -0.10 9.77
C PHE A 204 19.23 -0.49 8.45
N GLY A 205 18.53 -0.23 7.36
CA GLY A 205 18.98 -0.49 5.99
C GLY A 205 18.26 0.45 5.02
N SER A 206 18.33 0.15 3.73
CA SER A 206 17.60 0.88 2.70
C SER A 206 17.57 0.13 1.38
N ILE A 207 16.51 0.35 0.60
CA ILE A 207 16.54 0.13 -0.85
C ILE A 207 16.83 1.46 -1.55
N GLU A 208 17.58 1.42 -2.64
CA GLU A 208 17.87 2.58 -3.47
C GLU A 208 17.71 2.22 -4.94
N TRP A 209 16.86 2.95 -5.64
CA TRP A 209 16.73 2.88 -7.09
C TRP A 209 17.57 3.98 -7.73
N SER A 210 18.41 3.63 -8.71
CA SER A 210 19.20 4.64 -9.43
C SER A 210 19.31 4.33 -10.92
N ASP A 211 19.23 5.38 -11.73
CA ASP A 211 19.51 5.40 -13.17
C ASP A 211 20.94 5.94 -13.49
N GLY A 212 21.74 6.21 -12.44
CA GLY A 212 23.06 6.83 -12.53
C GLY A 212 23.07 8.34 -12.25
N VAL A 213 21.93 9.02 -12.42
CA VAL A 213 21.78 10.47 -12.19
C VAL A 213 20.92 10.71 -10.96
N HIS A 214 19.73 10.12 -10.92
CA HIS A 214 18.79 10.19 -9.82
C HIS A 214 19.02 9.02 -8.86
N LYS A 215 18.75 9.26 -7.57
CA LYS A 215 18.77 8.26 -6.52
C LYS A 215 17.51 8.39 -5.67
N VAL A 216 16.66 7.37 -5.73
CA VAL A 216 15.43 7.28 -4.95
C VAL A 216 15.64 6.24 -3.85
N ARG A 217 15.83 6.70 -2.62
CA ARG A 217 16.16 5.86 -1.47
C ARG A 217 14.97 5.74 -0.51
N SER A 218 14.62 4.51 -0.16
CA SER A 218 13.63 4.20 0.88
C SER A 218 14.32 3.53 2.07
N PRO A 219 14.29 4.10 3.28
CA PRO A 219 14.90 3.50 4.47
C PRO A 219 14.13 2.26 4.92
N ILE A 220 14.84 1.32 5.54
CA ILE A 220 14.29 0.14 6.20
C ILE A 220 14.68 0.23 7.68
N ALA A 221 13.74 0.08 8.59
CA ALA A 221 13.99 -0.04 10.02
C ALA A 221 13.33 -1.33 10.52
N VAL A 222 14.09 -2.16 11.22
CA VAL A 222 13.60 -3.41 11.82
C VAL A 222 13.91 -3.39 13.30
N ARG A 223 12.91 -3.76 14.10
CA ARG A 223 13.03 -3.90 15.55
C ARG A 223 12.45 -5.24 15.96
N TRP A 224 13.13 -5.93 16.85
CA TRP A 224 12.67 -7.20 17.41
C TRP A 224 12.09 -6.94 18.81
N SER A 225 10.84 -7.34 19.02
CA SER A 225 10.16 -7.32 20.32
C SER A 225 9.83 -8.75 20.75
N GLU A 226 9.85 -9.03 22.05
CA GLU A 226 9.28 -10.28 22.57
C GLU A 226 7.76 -10.28 22.28
N GLY A 227 7.28 -11.29 21.55
CA GLY A 227 5.85 -11.61 21.55
C GLY A 227 5.44 -12.25 22.88
N PRO A 228 4.13 -12.35 23.19
CA PRO A 228 3.69 -13.12 24.35
C PRO A 228 4.28 -14.52 24.26
N LYS A 229 4.95 -14.97 25.33
CA LYS A 229 5.35 -16.37 25.45
C LYS A 229 4.09 -17.20 25.26
N ALA A 230 4.07 -18.06 24.26
CA ALA A 230 3.06 -19.11 24.20
C ALA A 230 3.25 -19.96 25.45
N SER A 231 2.36 -19.77 26.44
CA SER A 231 2.20 -20.67 27.56
C SER A 231 1.70 -21.98 26.98
N ILE A 232 2.53 -23.02 27.03
CA ILE A 232 2.13 -24.42 26.81
C ILE A 232 1.61 -24.95 28.14
#